data_AF-A0A9D7MET4-F1
#
_entry.id   AF-A0A9D7MET4-F1
#
_cell.length_a   1.000
_cell.length_b   1.000
_cell.length_c   1.000
_cell.angle_alpha   90.00
_cell.angle_beta   90.00
_cell.angle_gamma   90.00
#
_symmetry.space_group_name_H-M   'P 1'
#
loop_
_entity.id
_entity.type
_entity.pdbx_description
1 polymer ?
#
loop_
_entity_poly.entity_id
_entity_poly.type
_entity_poly.pdbx_seq_one_letter_code
_entity_poly.pdbx_strand_id
1 'polypeptide(L)'
;MIILLSAYALSFFLPLMVNNKALLVSYNGEWSSPAARDFFASLPLVGGFAPSSFDPAEQYGEVGNQAEANYRVLQAKWEDAGSENYVIMPLYPFGPNEDVTVGGNEKFIGPFEADGSGLLRPFGTDDVGRDVLSRMACGFQVSMSFALLIAILGTPLVFLLVQ
;
A
#
# COMPACT_ATOMS: atom_id res chain seq x y z
N MET A 1 -2.97 11.26 24.21
CA MET A 1 -2.05 12.04 23.35
C MET A 1 -0.93 11.16 22.80
N ILE A 2 -0.14 10.49 23.63
CA ILE A 2 0.99 9.64 23.17
C ILE A 2 0.57 8.58 22.14
N ILE A 3 -0.47 7.79 22.44
CA ILE A 3 -0.96 6.73 21.54
C ILE A 3 -1.30 7.26 20.15
N LEU A 4 -2.00 8.41 20.08
CA LEU A 4 -2.45 8.98 18.82
C LEU A 4 -1.29 9.56 18.00
N LEU A 5 -0.32 10.20 18.66
CA LEU A 5 0.90 10.67 18.00
C LEU A 5 1.74 9.51 17.48
N SER A 6 1.89 8.44 18.27
CA SER A 6 2.60 7.24 17.84
C SER A 6 1.90 6.56 16.66
N ALA A 7 0.58 6.42 16.70
CA ALA A 7 -0.20 5.86 15.59
C ALA A 7 -0.07 6.72 14.32
N TYR A 8 -0.12 8.04 14.45
CA TYR A 8 0.08 8.95 13.32
C TYR A 8 1.50 8.88 12.76
N ALA A 9 2.54 8.86 13.61
CA ALA A 9 3.91 8.69 13.16
C ALA A 9 4.10 7.35 12.43
N LEU A 10 3.51 6.27 12.94
CA LEU A 10 3.54 4.95 12.31
C LEU A 10 2.83 4.96 10.95
N SER A 11 1.77 5.77 10.79
CA SER A 11 1.01 5.83 9.54
C SER A 11 1.83 6.31 8.33
N PHE A 12 2.93 7.04 8.52
CA PHE A 12 3.84 7.40 7.42
C PHE A 12 4.58 6.19 6.84
N PHE A 13 4.70 5.10 7.59
CA PHE A 13 5.34 3.86 7.15
C PHE A 13 4.34 2.88 6.52
N LEU A 14 3.07 3.27 6.32
CA LEU A 14 2.07 2.43 5.66
C LEU A 14 2.52 1.92 4.29
N PRO A 15 3.16 2.71 3.40
CA PRO A 15 3.63 2.18 2.12
C PRO A 15 4.63 1.01 2.23
N LEU A 16 5.30 0.85 3.38
CA LEU A 16 6.22 -0.25 3.66
C LEU A 16 5.59 -1.38 4.49
N MET A 17 4.56 -1.08 5.28
CA MET A 17 3.95 -2.06 6.20
C MET A 17 2.66 -2.66 5.64
N VAL A 18 1.83 -1.84 5.00
CA VAL A 18 0.47 -2.11 4.55
C VAL A 18 0.35 -1.66 3.09
N ASN A 19 0.78 -2.53 2.19
CA ASN A 19 0.84 -2.22 0.76
C ASN A 19 0.81 -3.50 -0.08
N ASN A 20 0.32 -3.41 -1.32
CA ASN A 20 0.30 -4.51 -2.28
C ASN A 20 1.57 -4.60 -3.14
N LYS A 21 2.48 -3.64 -2.99
CA LYS A 21 3.75 -3.62 -3.71
C LYS A 21 4.86 -4.30 -2.94
N ALA A 22 5.79 -4.93 -3.66
CA ALA A 22 6.94 -5.58 -3.07
C ALA A 22 7.86 -4.59 -2.33
N LEU A 23 8.36 -5.00 -1.17
CA LEU A 23 9.50 -4.35 -0.51
C LEU A 23 10.76 -4.50 -1.35
N LEU A 24 10.93 -5.68 -1.95
CA LEU A 24 12.05 -5.98 -2.82
C LEU A 24 11.61 -7.02 -3.84
N VAL A 25 11.93 -6.79 -5.10
CA VAL A 25 11.73 -7.77 -6.17
C VAL A 25 13.06 -7.94 -6.91
N SER A 26 13.47 -9.19 -7.08
CA SER A 26 14.59 -9.56 -7.93
C SER A 26 14.06 -10.31 -9.15
N TYR A 27 14.33 -9.77 -10.34
CA TYR A 27 13.94 -10.38 -11.61
C TYR A 27 15.12 -10.36 -12.58
N ASN A 28 15.54 -11.54 -13.04
CA ASN A 28 16.70 -11.73 -13.94
C ASN A 28 17.99 -11.02 -13.46
N GLY A 29 18.21 -10.97 -12.14
CA GLY A 29 19.39 -10.35 -11.53
C GLY A 29 19.27 -8.83 -11.31
N GLU A 30 18.20 -8.19 -11.77
CA GLU A 30 17.90 -6.79 -11.47
C GLU A 30 17.05 -6.67 -10.22
N TRP A 31 17.35 -5.67 -9.40
CA TRP A 31 16.68 -5.44 -8.12
C TRP A 31 15.88 -4.15 -8.19
N SER A 32 14.61 -4.23 -7.81
CA SER A 32 13.74 -3.07 -7.68
C SER A 32 13.03 -3.10 -6.34
N SER A 33 12.73 -1.91 -5.82
CA SER A 33 12.02 -1.73 -4.55
C SER A 33 10.82 -0.79 -4.73
N PRO A 34 9.70 -1.30 -5.29
CA PRO A 34 8.49 -0.53 -5.54
C PRO A 34 7.93 0.16 -4.28
N ALA A 35 7.84 -0.56 -3.16
CA ALA A 35 7.31 0.01 -1.91
C ALA A 35 8.18 1.13 -1.33
N ALA A 36 9.51 1.08 -1.49
CA ALA A 36 10.38 2.19 -1.09
C ALA A 36 10.17 3.42 -1.98
N ARG A 37 10.01 3.22 -3.30
CA ARG A 37 9.68 4.32 -4.22
C ARG A 37 8.36 4.99 -3.81
N ASP A 38 7.33 4.20 -3.49
CA ASP A 38 6.06 4.69 -2.94
C ASP A 38 6.24 5.45 -1.62
N PHE A 39 7.04 4.91 -0.69
CA PHE A 39 7.32 5.56 0.59
C PHE A 39 7.94 6.94 0.39
N PHE A 40 9.00 7.05 -0.40
CA PHE A 40 9.62 8.35 -0.68
C PHE A 40 8.68 9.29 -1.44
N ALA A 41 7.85 8.76 -2.35
CA ALA A 41 6.82 9.52 -3.04
C ALA A 41 5.70 10.02 -2.11
N SER A 42 5.43 9.31 -1.01
CA SER A 42 4.43 9.71 -0.02
C SER A 42 4.91 10.80 0.94
N LEU A 43 6.22 11.05 1.02
CA LEU A 43 6.77 12.05 1.93
C LEU A 43 6.42 13.48 1.46
N PRO A 44 5.98 14.35 2.39
CA PRO A 44 5.84 15.78 2.11
C PRO A 44 7.15 16.33 1.54
N LEU A 45 7.07 17.25 0.58
CA LEU A 45 8.21 17.88 -0.13
C LEU A 45 8.90 17.01 -1.19
N VAL A 46 8.99 15.68 -1.00
CA VAL A 46 9.64 14.76 -1.96
C VAL A 46 8.67 14.28 -3.03
N GLY A 47 7.41 14.02 -2.67
CA GLY A 47 6.41 13.43 -3.56
C GLY A 47 6.16 14.17 -4.87
N GLY A 48 6.32 15.49 -4.90
CA GLY A 48 6.15 16.30 -6.12
C GLY A 48 7.21 16.06 -7.20
N PHE A 49 8.35 15.46 -6.83
CA PHE A 49 9.45 15.15 -7.74
C PHE A 49 9.69 13.64 -7.88
N ALA A 50 8.95 12.82 -7.12
CA ALA A 50 9.13 11.39 -7.16
C ALA A 50 8.56 10.82 -8.47
N PRO A 51 9.30 9.94 -9.17
CA PRO A 51 8.80 9.28 -10.36
C PRO A 51 7.57 8.42 -10.02
N SER A 52 6.68 8.24 -11.00
CA SER A 52 5.54 7.34 -10.84
C SER A 52 6.01 5.96 -10.41
N SER A 53 5.26 5.36 -9.50
CA SER A 53 5.55 4.04 -8.94
C SER A 53 4.75 2.93 -9.61
N PHE A 54 4.26 3.20 -10.82
CA PHE A 54 3.56 2.22 -11.63
C PHE A 54 4.57 1.29 -12.27
N ASP A 55 4.48 0.02 -11.90
CA ASP A 55 5.36 -1.04 -12.32
C ASP A 55 4.50 -2.05 -13.11
N PRO A 56 4.56 -2.07 -14.46
CA PRO A 56 3.72 -2.96 -15.27
C PRO A 56 4.06 -4.43 -15.02
N ALA A 57 3.12 -5.35 -15.25
CA ALA A 57 3.40 -6.79 -15.11
C ALA A 57 4.33 -7.32 -16.21
N GLU A 58 4.33 -6.69 -17.39
CA GLU A 58 5.16 -7.06 -18.55
C GLU A 58 6.68 -7.08 -18.24
N GLN A 59 7.18 -6.15 -17.42
CA GLN A 59 8.60 -6.14 -17.02
C GLN A 59 9.00 -7.35 -16.16
N TYR A 60 8.04 -8.06 -15.57
CA TYR A 60 8.27 -9.26 -14.77
C TYR A 60 7.92 -10.56 -15.53
N GLY A 61 7.84 -10.49 -16.87
CA GLY A 61 7.65 -11.65 -17.74
C GLY A 61 6.19 -12.00 -18.03
N GLU A 62 5.22 -11.16 -17.64
CA GLU A 62 3.82 -11.30 -18.07
C GLU A 62 3.57 -10.60 -19.41
N VAL A 63 4.04 -11.22 -20.48
CA VAL A 63 3.97 -10.69 -21.85
C VAL A 63 2.52 -10.32 -22.22
N GLY A 64 2.31 -9.06 -22.62
CA GLY A 64 0.98 -8.53 -22.99
C GLY A 64 0.13 -8.01 -21.83
N ASN A 65 0.60 -8.10 -20.58
CA ASN A 65 -0.08 -7.53 -19.42
C ASN A 65 0.53 -6.17 -19.04
N GLN A 66 -0.13 -5.10 -19.48
CA GLN A 66 0.25 -3.73 -19.14
C GLN A 66 -0.41 -3.21 -17.85
N ALA A 67 -1.17 -4.04 -17.14
CA ALA A 67 -1.70 -3.69 -15.84
C ALA A 67 -0.57 -3.67 -14.78
N GLU A 68 -0.87 -3.13 -13.61
CA GLU A 68 0.06 -3.11 -12.48
C GLU A 68 0.43 -4.55 -12.07
N ALA A 69 1.70 -4.77 -11.76
CA ALA A 69 2.21 -6.08 -11.38
C ALA A 69 1.58 -6.58 -10.07
N ASN A 70 1.03 -7.80 -10.08
CA ASN A 70 0.59 -8.46 -8.87
C ASN A 70 1.73 -9.29 -8.26
N TYR A 71 2.45 -8.69 -7.32
CA TYR A 71 3.62 -9.29 -6.68
C TYR A 71 3.29 -10.57 -5.89
N ARG A 72 2.08 -10.71 -5.34
CA ARG A 72 1.65 -11.94 -4.63
C ARG A 72 1.56 -13.14 -5.57
N VAL A 73 1.00 -12.90 -6.76
CA VAL A 73 0.89 -13.94 -7.81
C VAL A 73 2.25 -14.26 -8.40
N LEU A 74 3.08 -13.24 -8.66
CA LEU A 74 4.46 -13.43 -9.14
C LEU A 74 5.28 -14.26 -8.14
N GLN A 75 5.16 -13.96 -6.85
CA GLN A 75 5.83 -14.71 -5.78
C GLN A 75 5.45 -16.20 -5.83
N ALA A 76 4.15 -16.52 -5.78
CA ALA A 76 3.68 -17.90 -5.82
C ALA A 76 4.14 -18.62 -7.10
N LYS A 77 4.03 -17.96 -8.26
CA LYS A 77 4.46 -18.51 -9.56
C LYS A 77 5.95 -18.82 -9.61
N TRP A 78 6.79 -17.94 -9.06
CA TRP A 78 8.25 -18.10 -9.07
C TRP A 78 8.73 -19.13 -8.04
N GLU A 79 8.06 -19.21 -6.89
CA GLU A 79 8.28 -20.25 -5.89
C GLU A 79 7.92 -21.64 -6.46
N ASP A 80 6.76 -21.77 -7.12
CA ASP A 80 6.32 -23.01 -7.77
C ASP A 80 7.23 -23.43 -8.93
N ALA A 81 7.74 -22.47 -9.70
CA ALA A 81 8.66 -22.72 -10.81
C ALA A 81 10.11 -23.01 -10.37
N GLY A 82 10.43 -22.83 -9.08
CA GLY A 82 11.79 -22.95 -8.56
C GLY A 82 12.77 -21.96 -9.23
N SER A 83 12.30 -20.76 -9.58
CA SER A 83 13.11 -19.77 -10.28
C SER A 83 14.07 -19.04 -9.34
N GLU A 84 15.09 -18.40 -9.90
CA GLU A 84 16.00 -17.52 -9.13
C GLU A 84 15.35 -16.16 -8.78
N ASN A 85 14.19 -15.84 -9.39
CA ASN A 85 13.45 -14.62 -9.12
C ASN A 85 12.71 -14.75 -7.79
N TYR A 86 12.65 -13.65 -7.05
CA TYR A 86 11.96 -13.67 -5.77
C TYR A 86 11.39 -12.30 -5.41
N VAL A 87 10.41 -12.33 -4.52
CA VAL A 87 9.69 -11.16 -4.03
C VAL A 87 9.70 -11.20 -2.51
N ILE A 88 9.94 -10.05 -1.89
CA ILE A 88 9.73 -9.83 -0.47
C ILE A 88 8.53 -8.91 -0.33
N MET A 89 7.45 -9.43 0.24
CA MET A 89 6.22 -8.67 0.47
C MET A 89 6.25 -7.90 1.80
N PRO A 90 5.49 -6.79 1.92
CA PRO A 90 5.23 -6.12 3.19
C PRO A 90 4.60 -7.03 4.24
N LEU A 91 4.61 -6.57 5.50
CA LEU A 91 4.01 -7.30 6.62
C LEU A 91 2.52 -7.59 6.39
N TYR A 92 1.79 -6.63 5.81
CA TYR A 92 0.41 -6.79 5.41
C TYR A 92 0.30 -6.51 3.90
N PRO A 93 0.29 -7.55 3.06
CA PRO A 93 0.46 -7.43 1.61
C PRO A 93 -0.83 -7.06 0.87
N PHE A 94 -1.61 -6.13 1.43
CA PHE A 94 -2.89 -5.69 0.88
C PHE A 94 -2.93 -4.18 0.79
N GLY A 95 -3.26 -3.67 -0.39
CA GLY A 95 -3.36 -2.25 -0.71
C GLY A 95 -4.77 -1.72 -0.46
N PRO A 96 -4.92 -0.41 -0.19
CA PRO A 96 -6.24 0.20 0.05
C PRO A 96 -7.12 0.27 -1.21
N ASN A 97 -6.53 0.14 -2.41
CA ASN A 97 -7.21 0.33 -3.69
C ASN A 97 -7.35 -0.96 -4.51
N GLU A 98 -6.99 -2.12 -3.96
CA GLU A 98 -7.19 -3.40 -4.64
C GLU A 98 -8.64 -3.87 -4.47
N ASP A 99 -9.28 -4.27 -5.56
CA ASP A 99 -10.62 -4.84 -5.55
C ASP A 99 -10.60 -6.30 -6.08
N VAL A 100 -11.77 -6.84 -6.40
CA VAL A 100 -11.92 -8.19 -6.99
C VAL A 100 -11.30 -8.40 -8.36
N THR A 101 -10.89 -7.34 -9.04
CA THR A 101 -10.18 -7.48 -10.33
C THR A 101 -8.75 -7.95 -10.14
N VAL A 102 -8.21 -7.78 -8.93
CA VAL A 102 -6.88 -8.26 -8.55
C VAL A 102 -6.98 -9.73 -8.12
N GLY A 103 -6.20 -10.60 -8.79
CA GLY A 103 -6.18 -12.03 -8.49
C GLY A 103 -5.90 -12.32 -7.01
N GLY A 104 -6.71 -13.21 -6.42
CA GLY A 104 -6.64 -13.58 -5.01
C GLY A 104 -7.49 -12.72 -4.06
N ASN A 105 -8.18 -11.68 -4.54
CA ASN A 105 -9.14 -10.93 -3.74
C ASN A 105 -10.56 -11.48 -3.89
N GLU A 106 -11.23 -11.72 -2.77
CA GLU A 106 -12.59 -12.21 -2.72
C GLU A 106 -13.54 -11.21 -2.06
N LYS A 107 -14.80 -11.21 -2.49
CA LYS A 107 -15.86 -10.41 -1.88
C LYS A 107 -16.28 -11.03 -0.57
N PHE A 108 -16.61 -10.19 0.41
CA PHE A 108 -17.24 -10.59 1.66
C PHE A 108 -16.45 -11.63 2.48
N ILE A 109 -15.14 -11.45 2.59
CA ILE A 109 -14.34 -12.21 3.57
C ILE A 109 -14.66 -11.67 4.95
N GLY A 110 -14.98 -12.57 5.89
CA GLY A 110 -15.28 -12.21 7.27
C GLY A 110 -14.06 -11.67 8.04
N PRO A 111 -14.28 -10.96 9.16
CA PRO A 111 -13.18 -10.53 10.02
C PRO A 111 -12.44 -11.74 10.60
N PHE A 112 -11.11 -11.69 10.57
CA PHE A 112 -10.20 -12.75 11.01
C PHE A 112 -10.27 -14.05 10.18
N GLU A 113 -10.86 -14.00 8.99
CA GLU A 113 -10.81 -15.10 8.03
C GLU A 113 -9.58 -14.99 7.14
N ALA A 114 -9.07 -16.15 6.71
CA ALA A 114 -8.04 -16.22 5.70
C ALA A 114 -8.67 -16.16 4.31
N ASP A 115 -8.05 -15.45 3.38
CA ASP A 115 -8.47 -15.48 1.98
C ASP A 115 -7.96 -16.73 1.25
N GLY A 116 -8.29 -16.88 -0.03
CA GLY A 116 -7.79 -17.99 -0.87
C GLY A 116 -6.26 -18.09 -0.98
N SER A 117 -5.50 -17.07 -0.55
CA SER A 117 -4.04 -17.11 -0.44
C SER A 117 -3.53 -17.54 0.94
N GLY A 118 -4.43 -17.79 1.90
CA GLY A 118 -4.10 -18.20 3.26
C GLY A 118 -3.72 -17.04 4.19
N LEU A 119 -3.84 -15.80 3.72
CA LEU A 119 -3.51 -14.60 4.48
C LEU A 119 -4.72 -14.13 5.29
N LEU A 120 -4.49 -13.84 6.58
CA LEU A 120 -5.53 -13.37 7.49
C LEU A 120 -5.92 -11.93 7.19
N ARG A 121 -7.23 -11.66 7.14
CA ARG A 121 -7.80 -10.32 7.01
C ARG A 121 -8.52 -9.91 8.30
N PRO A 122 -7.87 -9.16 9.21
CA PRO A 122 -8.44 -8.87 10.53
C PRO A 122 -9.83 -8.21 10.49
N PHE A 123 -10.08 -7.33 9.52
CA PHE A 123 -11.36 -6.64 9.37
C PHE A 123 -12.17 -7.09 8.13
N GLY A 124 -11.70 -8.11 7.42
CA GLY A 124 -12.37 -8.63 6.24
C GLY A 124 -12.30 -7.73 5.00
N THR A 125 -13.14 -8.04 4.01
CA THR A 125 -13.28 -7.27 2.77
C THR A 125 -14.68 -6.68 2.62
N ASP A 126 -14.78 -5.59 1.86
CA ASP A 126 -16.06 -4.96 1.53
C ASP A 126 -16.81 -5.68 0.38
N ASP A 127 -17.93 -5.10 -0.06
CA ASP A 127 -18.82 -5.63 -1.11
C ASP A 127 -18.19 -5.66 -2.52
N VAL A 128 -17.06 -4.98 -2.69
CA VAL A 128 -16.25 -4.98 -3.92
C VAL A 128 -14.93 -5.75 -3.69
N GLY A 129 -14.75 -6.37 -2.53
CA GLY A 129 -13.59 -7.18 -2.16
C GLY A 129 -12.34 -6.37 -1.81
N ARG A 130 -12.49 -5.10 -1.44
CA ARG A 130 -11.37 -4.27 -0.97
C ARG A 130 -11.09 -4.51 0.50
N ASP A 131 -9.82 -4.49 0.88
CA ASP A 131 -9.40 -4.75 2.26
C ASP A 131 -9.82 -3.61 3.22
N VAL A 132 -10.57 -3.95 4.26
CA VAL A 132 -11.09 -2.94 5.19
C VAL A 132 -9.98 -2.36 6.07
N LEU A 133 -9.03 -3.18 6.53
CA LEU A 133 -7.93 -2.73 7.40
C LEU A 133 -7.02 -1.75 6.66
N SER A 134 -6.58 -2.09 5.45
CA SER A 134 -5.72 -1.21 4.65
C SER A 134 -6.40 0.12 4.35
N ARG A 135 -7.71 0.10 4.08
CA ARG A 135 -8.49 1.32 3.82
C ARG A 135 -8.67 2.18 5.06
N MET A 136 -8.90 1.58 6.22
CA MET A 136 -8.95 2.31 7.49
C MET A 136 -7.61 2.95 7.83
N ALA A 137 -6.51 2.23 7.62
CA ALA A 137 -5.17 2.76 7.88
C ALA A 137 -4.83 3.95 6.96
N CYS A 138 -5.08 3.81 5.65
CA CYS A 138 -4.93 4.89 4.68
C CYS A 138 -5.84 6.09 5.00
N GLY A 139 -7.12 5.83 5.30
CA GLY A 139 -8.08 6.87 5.68
C GLY A 139 -7.68 7.62 6.95
N PHE A 140 -7.11 6.93 7.93
CA PHE A 140 -6.56 7.53 9.14
C PHE A 140 -5.41 8.49 8.83
N GLN A 141 -4.43 8.06 8.02
CA GLN A 141 -3.30 8.90 7.62
C GLN A 141 -3.77 10.19 6.93
N VAL A 142 -4.68 10.07 5.95
CA VAL A 142 -5.22 11.20 5.19
C VAL A 142 -6.01 12.15 6.10
N SER A 143 -6.91 11.62 6.92
CA SER A 143 -7.76 12.43 7.80
C SER A 143 -6.95 13.18 8.84
N MET A 144 -5.97 12.53 9.46
CA MET A 144 -5.12 13.16 10.48
C MET A 144 -4.19 14.22 9.86
N SER A 145 -3.63 13.95 8.68
CA SER A 145 -2.81 14.93 7.95
C SER A 145 -3.62 16.17 7.59
N PHE A 146 -4.84 15.97 7.11
CA PHE A 146 -5.75 17.08 6.76
C PHE A 146 -6.15 17.90 7.99
N ALA A 147 -6.51 17.26 9.10
CA ALA A 147 -6.85 17.94 10.35
C ALA A 147 -5.69 18.77 10.89
N LEU A 148 -4.46 18.23 10.84
CA LEU A 148 -3.26 18.96 11.25
C LEU A 148 -2.95 20.14 10.33
N LEU A 149 -3.14 19.97 9.01
CA LEU A 149 -2.96 21.05 8.05
C LEU A 149 -3.92 22.20 8.31
N ILE A 150 -5.21 21.92 8.53
CA ILE A 150 -6.19 22.94 8.91
C ILE A 150 -5.85 23.57 10.25
N ALA A 151 -5.47 22.77 11.26
CA ALA A 151 -5.13 23.29 12.57
C ALA A 151 -3.95 24.28 12.49
N ILE A 152 -2.90 23.96 11.73
CA ILE A 152 -1.73 24.82 11.56
C ILE A 152 -2.06 26.10 10.79
N LEU A 153 -2.80 26.00 9.68
CA LEU A 153 -3.13 27.14 8.82
C LEU A 153 -4.26 28.03 9.38
N GLY A 154 -5.22 27.43 10.10
CA GLY A 154 -6.42 28.11 10.61
C GLY A 154 -6.12 29.08 11.74
N THR A 155 -5.22 28.72 12.68
CA THR A 155 -4.84 29.60 13.79
C THR A 155 -4.30 30.98 13.36
N PRO A 156 -3.30 31.08 12.47
CA PRO A 156 -2.79 32.37 12.03
C PRO A 156 -3.78 33.16 11.17
N LEU A 157 -4.61 32.49 10.35
CA LEU A 157 -5.60 33.16 9.48
C LEU A 157 -6.70 33.85 10.30
N VAL A 158 -7.23 33.19 11.33
CA VAL A 158 -8.26 33.77 12.21
C VAL A 158 -7.70 34.94 13.01
N PHE A 159 -6.45 34.83 13.48
CA PHE A 159 -5.78 35.92 14.20
C PHE A 159 -5.60 37.17 13.32
N LEU A 160 -5.24 37.01 12.04
CA LEU A 160 -5.09 38.10 11.07
C LEU A 160 -6.41 38.77 10.67
N LEU A 161 -7.55 38.09 10.77
CA LEU A 161 -8.87 38.63 10.41
C LEU A 161 -9.56 39.40 11.54
N VAL A 162 -9.06 39.29 12.78
CA VAL A 162 -9.63 39.91 13.99
C VAL A 162 -8.82 41.15 14.44
N GLN A 163 -7.71 41.45 13.76
CA GLN A 163 -6.91 42.68 13.91
C GLN A 163 -7.34 43.74 12.90
#